data_AF-A0A4P6YBY4-F1
#
_entry.id   AF-A0A4P6YBY4-F1
#
_cell.length_a   1.000
_cell.length_b   1.000
_cell.length_c   1.000
_cell.angle_alpha   90.00
_cell.angle_beta   90.00
_cell.angle_gamma   90.00
#
_symmetry.space_group_name_H-M   'P 1'
#
loop_
_entity.id
_entity.type
_entity.pdbx_description
1 polymer ?
#
loop_
_entity_poly.entity_id
_entity_poly.type
_entity_poly.pdbx_seq_one_letter_code
_entity_poly.pdbx_strand_id
1 'polypeptide(L)'
;MDKQSLFFTSIVAIVATVLLLMGIQFLAKKLNIKSENEQKISICYSIWTSSIMIAFFMFLKVALGLVENSIELIIYSKTIDNAFIAVMQKIAVFSGFTFLFTFLAYYIVHVLLTFTIGKRNDGIEMEKENIGYFFIKGALLILLVFSLITIFEHFLGWFVIKVDTPFYH
;
A
#
# COMPACT_ATOMS: atom_id res chain seq x y z
N MET A 1 0.19 -14.49 -21.84
CA MET A 1 -0.71 -13.72 -20.96
C MET A 1 -2.12 -14.18 -21.17
N ASP A 2 -2.70 -14.75 -20.13
CA ASP A 2 -4.10 -15.17 -20.15
C ASP A 2 -5.02 -13.97 -19.87
N LYS A 3 -6.17 -13.87 -20.56
CA LYS A 3 -7.15 -12.81 -20.30
C LYS A 3 -7.69 -12.87 -18.87
N GLN A 4 -7.66 -14.06 -18.26
CA GLN A 4 -8.14 -14.30 -16.91
C GLN A 4 -7.25 -13.66 -15.84
N SER A 5 -5.92 -13.72 -15.98
CA SER A 5 -4.98 -13.14 -14.99
C SER A 5 -5.15 -11.62 -14.92
N LEU A 6 -5.20 -10.95 -16.08
CA LEU A 6 -5.44 -9.51 -16.17
C LEU A 6 -6.77 -9.08 -15.52
N PHE A 7 -7.84 -9.88 -15.69
CA PHE A 7 -9.14 -9.60 -15.12
C PHE A 7 -9.10 -9.62 -13.58
N PHE A 8 -8.51 -10.68 -13.00
CA PHE A 8 -8.35 -10.78 -11.55
C PHE A 8 -7.47 -9.66 -10.99
N THR A 9 -6.32 -9.40 -11.61
CA THR A 9 -5.41 -8.32 -11.18
C THR A 9 -6.10 -6.95 -11.17
N SER A 10 -6.94 -6.68 -12.17
CA SER A 10 -7.72 -5.43 -12.25
C SER A 10 -8.74 -5.31 -11.12
N ILE A 11 -9.46 -6.39 -10.81
CA ILE A 11 -10.40 -6.42 -9.67
C ILE A 11 -9.67 -6.17 -8.36
N VAL A 12 -8.51 -6.83 -8.16
CA VAL A 12 -7.69 -6.65 -6.96
C VAL A 12 -7.25 -5.21 -6.81
N ALA A 13 -6.81 -4.56 -7.88
CA ALA A 13 -6.42 -3.15 -7.86
C ALA A 13 -7.58 -2.23 -7.43
N ILE A 14 -8.78 -2.46 -7.96
CA ILE A 14 -9.98 -1.68 -7.61
C ILE A 14 -10.34 -1.89 -6.13
N VAL A 15 -10.44 -3.14 -5.69
CA VAL A 15 -10.82 -3.48 -4.31
C VAL A 15 -9.78 -2.93 -3.32
N ALA A 16 -8.50 -3.12 -3.59
CA ALA A 16 -7.41 -2.61 -2.76
C ALA A 16 -7.44 -1.07 -2.67
N THR A 17 -7.76 -0.38 -3.76
CA THR A 17 -7.91 1.09 -3.78
C THR A 17 -9.08 1.54 -2.91
N VAL A 18 -10.25 0.89 -3.02
CA VAL A 18 -11.42 1.21 -2.18
C VAL A 18 -11.11 0.99 -0.70
N LEU A 19 -10.44 -0.11 -0.35
CA LEU A 19 -10.01 -0.39 1.01
C LEU A 19 -9.03 0.65 1.55
N LEU A 20 -8.11 1.14 0.70
CA LEU A 20 -7.21 2.24 1.08
C LEU A 20 -7.99 3.52 1.39
N LEU A 21 -8.95 3.89 0.54
CA LEU A 21 -9.77 5.08 0.77
C LEU A 21 -10.55 4.98 2.08
N MET A 22 -11.08 3.80 2.41
CA MET A 22 -11.71 3.54 3.71
C MET A 22 -10.70 3.69 4.87
N GLY A 23 -9.49 3.17 4.72
CA GLY A 23 -8.41 3.30 5.71
C GLY A 23 -7.99 4.76 5.95
N ILE A 24 -7.87 5.54 4.87
CA ILE A 24 -7.60 6.99 4.93
C ILE A 24 -8.75 7.72 5.65
N GLN A 25 -10.00 7.40 5.32
CA GLN A 25 -11.16 8.00 5.97
C GLN A 25 -11.17 7.69 7.48
N PHE A 26 -10.80 6.48 7.88
CA PHE A 26 -10.66 6.10 9.27
C PHE A 26 -9.56 6.92 9.99
N LEU A 27 -8.40 7.09 9.36
CA LEU A 27 -7.32 7.94 9.88
C LEU A 27 -7.75 9.41 10.00
N ALA A 28 -8.47 9.93 9.01
CA ALA A 28 -8.96 11.31 9.01
C ALA A 28 -9.94 11.57 10.16
N LYS A 29 -10.84 10.61 10.45
CA LYS A 29 -11.75 10.69 11.61
C LYS A 29 -10.99 10.77 12.93
N LYS A 30 -9.91 9.99 13.08
CA LYS A 30 -9.06 10.00 14.28
C LYS A 30 -8.39 11.37 14.51
N LEU A 31 -8.03 12.06 13.44
CA LEU A 31 -7.38 13.36 13.51
C LEU A 31 -8.36 14.51 13.85
N ASN A 32 -9.65 14.23 14.11
CA ASN A 32 -10.68 15.24 14.38
C ASN A 32 -10.60 16.41 13.38
N ILE A 33 -10.38 16.10 12.10
CA ILE A 33 -10.49 17.09 11.03
C ILE A 33 -11.98 17.37 10.81
N LYS A 34 -12.64 17.90 11.84
CA LYS A 34 -13.86 18.67 11.70
C LYS A 34 -13.39 20.04 11.28
N SER A 35 -13.59 20.36 10.01
CA SER A 35 -13.69 21.75 9.57
C SER A 35 -14.86 22.36 10.36
N GLU A 36 -14.57 22.89 11.55
CA GLU A 36 -15.53 23.68 12.33
C GLU A 36 -15.75 25.05 11.67
N ASN A 37 -14.83 25.48 10.80
CA ASN A 37 -15.04 26.58 9.87
C ASN A 37 -14.85 26.09 8.42
N GLU A 38 -15.94 26.20 7.65
CA GLU A 38 -16.03 26.29 6.18
C GLU A 38 -15.42 25.16 5.33
N GLN A 39 -16.31 24.29 4.81
CA GLN A 39 -16.41 23.67 3.46
C GLN A 39 -15.18 23.30 2.59
N LYS A 40 -13.94 23.57 3.00
CA LYS A 40 -12.75 23.50 2.14
C LYS A 40 -11.74 22.51 2.73
N ILE A 41 -11.35 21.54 1.91
CA ILE A 41 -10.31 20.59 2.26
C ILE A 41 -8.98 21.34 2.34
N SER A 42 -8.31 21.27 3.50
CA SER A 42 -6.97 21.89 3.69
C SER A 42 -5.96 21.31 2.70
N ILE A 43 -5.11 22.19 2.15
CA ILE A 43 -4.02 21.79 1.25
C ILE A 43 -3.08 20.81 1.97
N CYS A 44 -2.84 21.00 3.28
CA CYS A 44 -2.00 20.12 4.09
C CYS A 44 -2.55 18.69 4.16
N TYR A 45 -3.87 18.55 4.32
CA TYR A 45 -4.55 17.25 4.31
C TYR A 45 -4.44 16.58 2.94
N SER A 46 -4.63 17.35 1.86
CA SER A 46 -4.51 16.84 0.48
C SER A 46 -3.09 16.35 0.18
N ILE A 47 -2.05 17.10 0.57
CA ILE A 47 -0.66 16.68 0.42
C ILE A 47 -0.41 15.38 1.16
N TRP A 48 -0.81 15.31 2.43
CA TRP A 48 -0.55 14.15 3.26
C TRP A 48 -1.26 12.89 2.74
N THR A 49 -2.53 13.02 2.40
CA THR A 49 -3.34 11.93 1.85
C THR A 49 -2.79 11.46 0.51
N SER A 50 -2.39 12.38 -0.37
CA SER A 50 -1.80 12.04 -1.66
C SER A 50 -0.47 11.30 -1.49
N SER A 51 0.38 11.70 -0.53
CA SER A 51 1.62 10.98 -0.24
C SER A 51 1.38 9.54 0.23
N ILE A 52 0.37 9.32 1.08
CA ILE A 52 -0.03 7.97 1.50
C ILE A 52 -0.55 7.15 0.31
N MET A 53 -1.35 7.75 -0.57
CA MET A 53 -1.84 7.08 -1.78
C MET A 53 -0.68 6.69 -2.71
N ILE A 54 0.26 7.59 -2.97
CA ILE A 54 1.44 7.30 -3.79
C ILE A 54 2.24 6.14 -3.17
N ALA A 55 2.53 6.22 -1.87
CA ALA A 55 3.23 5.16 -1.14
C ALA A 55 2.53 3.80 -1.28
N PHE A 56 1.22 3.76 -1.11
CA PHE A 56 0.42 2.55 -1.27
C PHE A 56 0.51 2.00 -2.69
N PHE A 57 0.33 2.85 -3.71
CA PHE A 57 0.37 2.40 -5.11
C PHE A 57 1.74 1.87 -5.51
N MET A 58 2.82 2.39 -4.93
CA MET A 58 4.16 1.87 -5.15
C MET A 58 4.31 0.42 -4.65
N PHE A 59 3.82 0.12 -3.43
CA PHE A 59 3.80 -1.26 -2.94
C PHE A 59 2.79 -2.12 -3.71
N LEU A 60 1.60 -1.60 -3.99
CA LEU A 60 0.56 -2.31 -4.71
C LEU A 60 1.02 -2.73 -6.11
N LYS A 61 1.78 -1.89 -6.81
CA LYS A 61 2.36 -2.23 -8.11
C LYS A 61 3.20 -3.52 -8.06
N VAL A 62 4.07 -3.63 -7.05
CA VAL A 62 4.91 -4.82 -6.85
C VAL A 62 4.03 -6.03 -6.52
N ALA A 63 3.07 -5.86 -5.61
CA ALA A 63 2.15 -6.92 -5.23
C ALA A 63 1.32 -7.44 -6.41
N LEU A 64 0.80 -6.55 -7.26
CA LEU A 64 0.01 -6.93 -8.45
C LEU A 64 0.83 -7.74 -9.46
N GLY A 65 2.11 -7.39 -9.66
CA GLY A 65 3.00 -8.19 -10.52
C GLY A 65 3.18 -9.63 -10.00
N LEU A 66 3.30 -9.79 -8.67
CA LEU A 66 3.40 -11.12 -8.05
C LEU A 66 2.05 -11.86 -8.01
N VAL A 67 0.93 -11.15 -7.86
CA VAL A 67 -0.43 -11.71 -7.99
C VAL A 67 -0.60 -12.30 -9.38
N GLU A 68 -0.29 -11.53 -10.43
CA GLU A 68 -0.46 -11.94 -11.82
C GLU A 68 0.34 -13.21 -12.12
N ASN A 69 1.64 -13.21 -11.78
CA ASN A 69 2.51 -14.38 -11.94
C ASN A 69 1.99 -15.59 -11.16
N SER A 70 1.52 -15.39 -9.92
CA SER A 70 1.00 -16.48 -9.10
C SER A 70 -0.30 -17.07 -9.67
N ILE A 71 -1.19 -16.22 -10.22
CA ILE A 71 -2.44 -16.68 -10.86
C ILE A 71 -2.13 -17.50 -12.09
N GLU A 72 -1.22 -17.05 -12.96
CA GLU A 72 -0.83 -17.80 -14.15
C GLU A 72 -0.28 -19.18 -13.75
N LEU A 73 0.64 -19.26 -12.79
CA LEU A 73 1.19 -20.53 -12.33
C LEU A 73 0.12 -21.49 -11.76
N ILE A 74 -0.85 -20.99 -11.00
CA ILE A 74 -1.94 -21.81 -10.45
C ILE A 74 -2.80 -22.38 -11.59
N ILE A 75 -3.22 -21.53 -12.54
CA ILE A 75 -4.06 -21.96 -13.68
C ILE A 75 -3.33 -22.99 -14.54
N TYR A 76 -2.03 -22.79 -14.79
CA TYR A 76 -1.23 -23.71 -15.61
C TYR A 76 -0.88 -25.03 -14.92
N SER A 77 -0.66 -25.04 -13.60
CA SER A 77 -0.13 -26.23 -12.92
C SER A 77 -1.10 -27.43 -12.96
N LYS A 78 -2.42 -27.23 -13.12
CA LYS A 78 -3.49 -28.26 -13.12
C LYS A 78 -3.48 -29.26 -11.95
N THR A 79 -2.53 -29.16 -11.02
CA THR A 79 -2.32 -30.02 -9.85
C THR A 79 -3.03 -29.48 -8.61
N ILE A 80 -3.62 -28.28 -8.68
CA ILE A 80 -4.32 -27.64 -7.57
C ILE A 80 -5.82 -27.92 -7.70
N ASP A 81 -6.35 -28.74 -6.80
CA ASP A 81 -7.76 -29.19 -6.79
C ASP A 81 -8.76 -28.02 -6.76
N ASN A 82 -8.42 -26.91 -6.07
CA ASN A 82 -9.24 -25.70 -5.98
C ASN A 82 -8.46 -24.45 -6.35
N ALA A 83 -8.21 -24.25 -7.65
CA ALA A 83 -7.50 -23.10 -8.19
C ALA A 83 -8.07 -21.75 -7.71
N PHE A 84 -9.40 -21.62 -7.62
CA PHE A 84 -10.04 -20.38 -7.16
C PHE A 84 -9.67 -20.01 -5.72
N ILE A 85 -9.70 -20.96 -4.78
CA ILE A 85 -9.37 -20.72 -3.37
C ILE A 85 -7.88 -20.35 -3.24
N ALA A 86 -7.01 -21.04 -3.98
CA ALA A 86 -5.58 -20.75 -3.98
C ALA A 86 -5.29 -19.33 -4.49
N VAL A 87 -5.94 -18.89 -5.58
CA VAL A 87 -5.83 -17.52 -6.11
C VAL A 87 -6.30 -16.50 -5.08
N MET A 88 -7.47 -16.71 -4.48
CA MET A 88 -8.01 -15.80 -3.45
C MET A 88 -7.09 -15.69 -2.24
N GLN A 89 -6.48 -16.78 -1.80
CA GLN A 89 -5.52 -16.76 -0.70
C GLN A 89 -4.29 -15.91 -1.05
N LYS A 90 -3.73 -16.03 -2.26
CA LYS A 90 -2.57 -15.22 -2.68
C LYS A 90 -2.91 -13.75 -2.78
N ILE A 91 -4.07 -13.43 -3.35
CA ILE A 91 -4.59 -12.05 -3.39
C ILE A 91 -4.71 -11.48 -1.98
N ALA A 92 -5.28 -12.23 -1.04
CA ALA A 92 -5.43 -11.78 0.35
C ALA A 92 -4.08 -11.54 1.04
N VAL A 93 -3.11 -12.44 0.85
CA VAL A 93 -1.76 -12.29 1.41
C VAL A 93 -1.06 -11.06 0.84
N PHE A 94 -1.01 -10.92 -0.49
CA PHE A 94 -0.30 -9.82 -1.15
C PHE A 94 -0.94 -8.45 -0.88
N SER A 95 -2.27 -8.36 -0.91
CA SER A 95 -2.98 -7.13 -0.55
C SER A 95 -2.82 -6.80 0.93
N GLY A 96 -2.95 -7.78 1.83
CA GLY A 96 -2.76 -7.59 3.28
C GLY A 96 -1.37 -7.06 3.63
N PHE A 97 -0.32 -7.63 3.03
CA PHE A 97 1.04 -7.13 3.24
C PHE A 97 1.27 -5.75 2.61
N THR A 98 0.62 -5.42 1.49
CA THR A 98 0.66 -4.07 0.91
C THR A 98 0.14 -3.03 1.92
N PHE A 99 -0.98 -3.31 2.57
CA PHE A 99 -1.50 -2.45 3.65
C PHE A 99 -0.54 -2.38 4.83
N LEU A 100 -0.06 -3.53 5.30
CA LEU A 100 0.85 -3.61 6.44
C LEU A 100 2.12 -2.77 6.19
N PHE A 101 2.76 -2.90 5.03
CA PHE A 101 3.97 -2.15 4.70
C PHE A 101 3.69 -0.65 4.51
N THR A 102 2.55 -0.28 3.95
CA THR A 102 2.14 1.13 3.82
C THR A 102 1.99 1.77 5.20
N PHE A 103 1.29 1.11 6.13
CA PHE A 103 1.11 1.64 7.49
C PHE A 103 2.39 1.56 8.33
N LEU A 104 3.24 0.56 8.09
CA LEU A 104 4.56 0.48 8.72
C LEU A 104 5.43 1.65 8.28
N ALA A 105 5.49 1.96 6.97
CA ALA A 105 6.23 3.11 6.45
C ALA A 105 5.68 4.43 7.02
N TYR A 106 4.36 4.58 7.08
CA TYR A 106 3.70 5.70 7.74
C TYR A 106 4.18 5.86 9.19
N TYR A 107 4.21 4.77 9.96
CA TYR A 107 4.61 4.78 11.36
C TYR A 107 6.10 5.12 11.52
N ILE A 108 6.97 4.54 10.69
CA ILE A 108 8.41 4.84 10.70
C ILE A 108 8.64 6.32 10.44
N VAL A 109 7.97 6.92 9.45
CA VAL A 109 8.07 8.36 9.16
C VAL A 109 7.64 9.20 10.36
N HIS A 110 6.55 8.83 11.02
CA HIS A 110 6.07 9.53 12.21
C HIS A 110 7.10 9.49 13.35
N VAL A 111 7.71 8.32 13.57
CA VAL A 111 8.77 8.14 14.58
C VAL A 111 10.03 8.96 14.19
N LEU A 112 10.49 8.88 12.95
CA LEU A 112 11.65 9.63 12.45
C LEU A 112 11.48 11.15 12.60
N LEU A 113 10.29 11.68 12.27
CA LEU A 113 10.01 13.10 12.45
C LEU A 113 9.94 13.49 13.93
N THR A 114 9.41 12.62 14.78
CA THR A 114 9.40 12.84 16.23
C THR A 114 10.82 12.94 16.79
N PHE A 115 11.77 12.16 16.27
CA PHE A 115 13.17 12.24 16.68
C PHE A 115 13.91 13.46 16.13
N THR A 116 13.62 13.89 14.90
CA THR A 116 14.37 14.98 14.23
C THR A 116 13.83 16.38 14.52
N ILE A 117 12.51 16.54 14.52
CA ILE A 117 11.84 17.85 14.66
C ILE A 117 11.08 17.96 16.00
N GLY A 118 10.97 16.85 16.75
CA GLY A 118 10.27 16.78 18.03
C GLY A 118 8.80 16.36 17.88
N LYS A 119 8.12 16.23 19.03
CA LYS A 119 6.70 15.87 19.07
C LYS A 119 5.83 17.03 18.58
N ARG A 120 5.49 17.01 17.28
CA ARG A 120 4.51 17.91 16.68
C ARG A 120 3.14 17.24 16.60
N ASN A 121 2.07 18.01 16.83
CA ASN A 121 0.71 17.52 16.66
C ASN A 121 0.23 17.83 15.23
N ASP A 122 0.01 16.78 14.44
CA ASP A 122 -0.40 16.91 13.04
C ASP A 122 -1.70 17.73 12.88
N GLY A 123 -2.64 17.66 13.83
CA GLY A 123 -3.88 18.45 13.78
C GLY A 123 -3.60 19.96 13.88
N ILE A 124 -2.76 20.36 14.84
CA ILE A 124 -2.38 21.77 15.05
C ILE A 124 -1.55 22.30 13.88
N GLU A 125 -0.66 21.48 13.32
CA GLU A 125 0.13 21.88 12.14
C GLU A 125 -0.75 22.00 10.88
N MET A 126 -1.85 21.23 10.77
CA MET A 126 -2.85 21.40 9.71
C MET A 126 -3.70 22.67 9.90
N GLU A 127 -4.11 22.98 11.13
CA GLU A 127 -4.84 24.23 11.45
C GLU A 127 -4.01 25.48 11.14
N LYS A 128 -2.68 25.41 11.34
CA LYS A 128 -1.74 26.49 11.00
C LYS A 128 -1.36 26.54 9.51
N GLU A 129 -1.95 25.68 8.68
CA GLU A 129 -1.61 25.51 7.27
C GLU A 129 -0.09 25.39 7.00
N ASN A 130 0.63 24.61 7.82
CA ASN A 130 2.06 24.41 7.65
C ASN A 130 2.37 23.46 6.48
N ILE A 131 2.23 23.97 5.25
CA ILE A 131 2.41 23.23 4.00
C ILE A 131 3.81 22.61 3.93
N GLY A 132 4.85 23.35 4.36
CA GLY A 132 6.23 22.89 4.31
C GLY A 132 6.47 21.63 5.15
N TYR A 133 5.90 21.57 6.35
CA TYR A 133 5.97 20.38 7.20
C TYR A 133 5.34 19.15 6.53
N PHE A 134 4.14 19.30 5.95
CA PHE A 134 3.48 18.20 5.26
C PHE A 134 4.16 17.78 3.96
N PHE A 135 4.80 18.71 3.25
CA PHE A 135 5.59 18.41 2.07
C PHE A 135 6.85 17.59 2.43
N ILE A 136 7.60 18.01 3.45
CA ILE A 136 8.77 17.27 3.96
C ILE A 136 8.35 15.88 4.43
N LYS A 137 7.25 15.80 5.20
CA LYS A 137 6.70 14.55 5.71
C LYS A 137 6.28 13.60 4.58
N GLY A 138 5.63 14.13 3.54
CA GLY A 138 5.23 13.37 2.36
C GLY A 138 6.42 12.88 1.53
N ALA A 139 7.40 13.76 1.29
CA ALA A 139 8.63 13.40 0.58
C ALA A 139 9.42 12.32 1.32
N LEU A 140 9.54 12.43 2.65
CA LEU A 140 10.20 11.44 3.48
C LEU A 140 9.50 10.06 3.38
N LEU A 141 8.17 10.04 3.37
CA LEU A 141 7.39 8.81 3.18
C LEU A 141 7.68 8.17 1.82
N ILE A 142 7.62 8.95 0.74
CA ILE A 142 7.85 8.42 -0.62
C ILE A 142 9.29 7.90 -0.76
N LEU A 143 10.29 8.63 -0.25
CA LEU A 143 11.70 8.20 -0.28
C LEU A 143 11.93 6.92 0.54
N LEU A 144 11.30 6.81 1.71
CA LEU A 144 11.36 5.58 2.51
C LEU A 144 10.71 4.41 1.79
N VAL A 145 9.56 4.62 1.15
CA VAL A 145 8.90 3.56 0.36
C VAL A 145 9.80 3.12 -0.79
N PHE A 146 10.44 4.07 -1.49
CA PHE A 146 11.42 3.78 -2.53
C PHE A 146 12.55 2.86 -2.04
N SER A 147 13.08 3.08 -0.83
CA SER A 147 14.13 2.23 -0.28
C SER A 147 13.62 0.87 0.21
N LEU A 148 12.36 0.79 0.64
CA LEU A 148 11.73 -0.45 1.13
C LEU A 148 11.15 -1.34 0.02
N ILE A 149 10.96 -0.84 -1.20
CA ILE A 149 10.34 -1.60 -2.30
C ILE A 149 11.04 -2.92 -2.60
N THR A 150 12.37 -2.93 -2.65
CA THR A 150 13.13 -4.15 -2.96
C THR A 150 13.02 -5.18 -1.84
N ILE A 151 13.03 -4.72 -0.58
CA ILE A 151 12.82 -5.56 0.60
C ILE A 151 11.41 -6.14 0.58
N PHE A 152 10.42 -5.30 0.26
CA PHE A 152 9.03 -5.71 0.15
C PHE A 152 8.83 -6.75 -0.95
N GLU A 153 9.40 -6.54 -2.14
CA GLU A 153 9.36 -7.50 -3.25
C GLU A 153 9.96 -8.84 -2.85
N HIS A 154 11.15 -8.83 -2.25
CA HIS A 154 11.81 -10.05 -1.79
C HIS A 154 10.97 -10.79 -0.73
N PHE A 155 10.41 -10.05 0.22
CA PHE A 155 9.54 -10.60 1.26
C PHE A 155 8.26 -11.22 0.69
N LEU A 156 7.59 -10.55 -0.25
CA LEU A 156 6.43 -11.12 -0.94
C LEU A 156 6.82 -12.36 -1.77
N GLY A 157 8.03 -12.37 -2.33
CA GLY A 157 8.60 -13.50 -3.06
C GLY A 157 8.60 -14.82 -2.27
N TRP A 158 8.70 -14.76 -0.93
CA TRP A 158 8.62 -15.95 -0.07
C TRP A 158 7.24 -16.62 -0.09
N PHE A 159 6.20 -15.89 -0.48
CA PHE A 159 4.83 -16.40 -0.57
C PHE A 159 4.43 -16.76 -2.01
N VAL A 160 5.31 -16.57 -3.00
CA VAL A 160 5.06 -17.02 -4.38
C VAL A 160 5.13 -18.54 -4.44
N ILE A 161 4.29 -19.15 -5.29
CA ILE A 161 4.29 -20.59 -5.50
C ILE A 161 5.56 -20.98 -6.26
N LYS A 162 6.36 -21.86 -5.66
CA LYS A 162 7.46 -22.52 -6.37
C LYS A 162 6.87 -23.68 -7.14
N VAL A 163 6.86 -23.59 -8.46
CA VAL A 163 6.65 -24.76 -9.31
C VAL A 163 8.04 -25.32 -9.55
N ASP A 164 8.30 -26.54 -9.09
CA ASP A 164 9.51 -27.27 -9.47
C ASP A 164 9.43 -27.50 -10.98
N THR A 165 10.11 -26.66 -11.76
CA THR A 165 10.27 -26.90 -13.18
C THR A 165 11.08 -28.19 -13.32
N PRO A 166 10.64 -29.18 -14.12
CA PRO A 166 11.33 -30.47 -14.27
C PRO A 166 12.63 -30.37 -15.08
N PHE A 167 13.25 -29.19 -15.13
CA PHE A 167 14.49 -28.94 -15.86
C PHE A 167 15.52 -28.44 -14.84
N TYR A 168 16.61 -29.19 -14.73
CA TYR A 168 17.80 -29.05 -13.85
C TYR A 168 17.76 -29.84 -12.53
N HIS A 169 18.18 -31.11 -12.62
CA HIS A 169 19.13 -31.69 -11.66
C HIS A 169 20.56 -31.32 -12.10
#